data_AF-A0A532E314-F1
#
_entry.id   AF-A0A532E314-F1
#
_cell.length_a   1.000
_cell.length_b   1.000
_cell.length_c   1.000
_cell.angle_alpha   90.00
_cell.angle_beta   90.00
_cell.angle_gamma   90.00
#
_symmetry.space_group_name_H-M   'P 1'
#
loop_
_entity.id
_entity.type
_entity.pdbx_description
1 polymer ?
#
loop_
_entity_poly.entity_id
_entity_poly.type
_entity_poly.pdbx_seq_one_letter_code
_entity_poly.pdbx_strand_id
1 'polypeptide(L)' 'MLLVVIPPFAEQSVSAQYERDYNIFTPASQYAPDNPLNPAQAFAPDNPFNPANRYNPDNPLNPANRYSPNTPFASLNRSR' A
#
# COMPACT_ATOMS: atom_id res chain seq x y z
N MET A 1 8.73 -43.08 -16.51
CA MET A 1 8.79 -41.62 -16.29
C MET A 1 7.41 -41.03 -16.57
N LEU A 2 6.77 -40.43 -15.57
CA LEU A 2 5.47 -39.75 -15.75
C LEU A 2 5.76 -38.30 -16.15
N LEU A 3 5.36 -37.91 -17.37
CA LEU A 3 5.52 -36.54 -17.85
C LEU A 3 4.32 -35.72 -17.34
N VAL A 4 4.56 -34.87 -16.33
CA VAL A 4 3.58 -33.88 -15.89
C VAL A 4 3.61 -32.72 -16.87
N VAL A 5 2.57 -32.58 -17.69
CA VAL A 5 2.39 -31.42 -18.56
C VAL A 5 1.70 -30.34 -17.74
N ILE A 6 2.43 -29.27 -17.43
CA ILE A 6 1.87 -28.08 -16.77
C ILE A 6 1.28 -27.18 -17.86
N PRO A 7 -0.03 -26.81 -17.81
CA PRO A 7 -0.60 -25.88 -18.78
C PRO A 7 0.00 -24.46 -18.56
N PRO A 8 0.45 -23.77 -19.62
CA PRO A 8 1.20 -22.51 -19.51
C PRO A 8 0.33 -21.28 -19.17
N PHE A 9 -0.94 -21.46 -18.79
CA PHE A 9 -1.92 -20.38 -18.70
C PHE A 9 -2.47 -20.12 -17.29
N ALA A 10 -2.00 -20.84 -16.26
CA ALA A 10 -2.55 -20.71 -14.92
C ALA A 10 -2.06 -19.47 -14.13
N GLU A 11 -1.00 -18.79 -14.57
CA GLU A 11 -0.39 -17.69 -13.79
C GLU A 11 -0.92 -16.29 -14.15
N GLN A 12 -1.42 -16.06 -15.37
CA GLN A 12 -1.81 -14.71 -15.83
C GLN A 12 -3.18 -14.23 -15.33
N SER A 13 -4.08 -15.14 -14.94
CA SER A 13 -5.43 -14.77 -14.52
C SER A 13 -5.48 -14.20 -13.11
N VAL A 14 -4.54 -14.58 -12.24
CA VAL A 14 -4.50 -14.16 -10.84
C VAL A 14 -3.97 -12.73 -10.72
N SER A 15 -2.96 -12.37 -11.51
CA SER A 15 -2.38 -11.01 -11.52
C SER A 15 -3.37 -9.96 -12.04
N ALA A 16 -4.11 -10.29 -13.10
CA ALA A 16 -5.03 -9.35 -13.74
C ALA A 16 -6.25 -8.99 -12.88
N GLN A 17 -6.72 -9.89 -12.01
CA GLN A 17 -7.82 -9.61 -11.07
C GLN A 17 -7.35 -8.71 -9.91
N TYR A 18 -6.11 -8.88 -9.45
CA TYR A 18 -5.53 -8.06 -8.38
C TYR A 18 -5.24 -6.61 -8.84
N GLU A 19 -4.94 -6.42 -10.13
CA GLU A 19 -4.63 -5.11 -10.71
C GLU A 19 -5.84 -4.18 -10.91
N ARG A 20 -7.08 -4.69 -10.90
CA ARG A 20 -8.22 -3.94 -11.44
C ARG A 20 -9.08 -3.23 -10.41
N ASP A 21 -9.21 -3.79 -9.20
CA ASP A 21 -10.24 -3.29 -8.28
C ASP A 21 -9.68 -2.47 -7.10
N TYR A 22 -8.46 -2.74 -6.62
CA TYR A 22 -7.91 -2.08 -5.43
C TYR A 22 -6.48 -1.56 -5.56
N ASN A 23 -5.92 -1.51 -6.78
CA ASN A 23 -4.64 -0.87 -6.98
C ASN A 23 -4.79 0.67 -6.96
N ILE A 24 -4.54 1.26 -5.77
CA ILE A 24 -4.63 2.70 -5.51
C ILE A 24 -3.63 3.54 -6.32
N PHE A 25 -2.65 2.91 -6.96
CA PHE A 25 -1.61 3.58 -7.75
C PHE A 25 -1.95 3.67 -9.25
N THR A 26 -3.10 3.15 -9.67
CA THR A 26 -3.51 3.27 -11.08
C THR A 26 -4.19 4.62 -11.36
N PRO A 27 -4.11 5.15 -12.59
CA PRO A 27 -4.86 6.35 -12.97
C PRO A 27 -6.37 6.21 -12.79
N ALA A 28 -6.92 5.00 -13.00
CA ALA A 28 -8.35 4.72 -12.87
C ALA A 28 -8.82 4.88 -11.40
N SER A 29 -7.98 4.49 -10.44
CA SER A 29 -8.32 4.55 -9.01
C SER A 29 -7.93 5.88 -8.34
N GLN A 30 -7.21 6.78 -9.03
CA GLN A 30 -6.68 8.03 -8.45
C GLN A 30 -7.77 8.90 -7.80
N TYR A 31 -8.97 8.93 -8.37
CA TYR A 31 -10.09 9.76 -7.89
C TYR A 31 -11.13 8.99 -7.09
N ALA A 32 -10.88 7.72 -6.76
CA ALA A 32 -11.76 6.98 -5.87
C ALA A 32 -11.84 7.72 -4.51
N PRO A 33 -13.04 7.86 -3.92
CA PRO A 33 -13.24 8.69 -2.73
C PRO A 33 -12.49 8.16 -1.50
N ASP A 34 -12.27 6.85 -1.44
CA ASP A 34 -11.55 6.12 -0.41
C ASP A 34 -10.05 5.93 -0.71
N ASN A 35 -9.57 6.37 -1.89
CA ASN A 35 -8.14 6.36 -2.18
C ASN A 35 -7.44 7.48 -1.39
N PRO A 36 -6.51 7.17 -0.47
CA PRO A 36 -5.82 8.20 0.31
C PRO A 36 -4.91 9.10 -0.53
N LEU A 37 -4.60 8.71 -1.77
CA LEU A 37 -3.84 9.51 -2.74
C LEU A 37 -4.73 10.44 -3.58
N ASN A 38 -6.05 10.39 -3.41
CA ASN A 38 -6.97 11.28 -4.10
C ASN A 38 -6.69 12.74 -3.68
N PRO A 39 -6.48 13.68 -4.62
CA PRO A 39 -6.24 15.09 -4.29
C PRO A 39 -7.34 15.73 -3.42
N ALA A 40 -8.60 15.29 -3.56
CA ALA A 40 -9.70 15.76 -2.72
C ALA A 40 -9.56 15.33 -1.25
N GLN A 41 -8.81 14.25 -0.98
CA GLN A 41 -8.56 13.72 0.37
C GLN A 41 -7.30 14.33 1.00
N ALA A 42 -6.55 15.20 0.32
CA ALA A 42 -5.25 15.69 0.78
C ALA A 42 -5.29 16.41 2.15
N PHE A 43 -6.45 16.93 2.55
CA PHE A 43 -6.65 17.60 3.84
C PHE A 43 -7.72 16.91 4.71
N ALA A 44 -8.16 15.70 4.34
CA ALA A 44 -9.06 14.93 5.19
C ALA A 44 -8.36 14.63 6.53
N PRO A 45 -9.05 14.78 7.68
CA PRO A 45 -8.43 14.69 9.01
C PRO A 45 -7.93 13.28 9.33
N ASP A 46 -8.51 12.26 8.72
CA ASP A 46 -8.15 10.85 8.83
C ASP A 46 -7.12 10.40 7.78
N ASN A 47 -6.82 11.23 6.78
CA ASN A 47 -5.81 10.89 5.78
C ASN A 47 -4.39 10.95 6.38
N PRO A 48 -3.61 9.85 6.38
CA PRO A 48 -2.24 9.85 6.92
C PRO A 48 -1.28 10.77 6.14
N PHE A 49 -1.60 11.09 4.88
CA PHE A 49 -0.83 12.01 4.04
C PHE A 49 -1.19 13.49 4.23
N ASN A 50 -2.22 13.79 5.04
CA ASN A 50 -2.55 15.17 5.38
C ASN A 50 -1.35 15.84 6.08
N PRO A 51 -0.86 17.01 5.59
CA PRO A 51 0.26 17.71 6.20
C PRO A 51 0.07 18.02 7.69
N ALA A 52 -1.17 18.25 8.13
CA ALA A 52 -1.49 18.48 9.54
C ALA A 52 -1.23 17.24 10.42
N ASN A 53 -1.30 16.04 9.84
CA ASN A 53 -1.08 14.78 10.55
C ASN A 53 0.40 14.37 10.61
N ARG A 54 1.31 15.10 9.95
CA ARG A 54 2.73 14.71 9.82
C ARG A 54 3.43 14.39 11.14
N TYR A 55 3.08 15.09 12.21
CA TYR A 55 3.68 14.93 13.53
C TYR A 55 2.71 14.35 14.58
N ASN A 56 1.53 13.89 14.16
CA ASN A 56 0.63 13.17 15.05
C ASN A 56 1.34 11.86 15.49
N PRO A 57 1.48 11.58 16.80
CA PRO A 57 2.13 10.36 17.28
C PRO A 57 1.45 9.07 16.76
N ASP A 58 0.14 9.10 16.55
CA ASP A 58 -0.64 7.96 16.05
C ASP A 58 -0.51 7.78 14.52
N ASN A 59 0.07 8.77 13.81
CA ASN A 59 0.32 8.64 12.38
C ASN A 59 1.53 7.71 12.15
N PRO A 60 1.38 6.58 11.44
CA PRO A 60 2.50 5.69 11.13
C PRO A 60 3.59 6.37 10.28
N LEU A 61 3.26 7.44 9.55
CA LEU A 61 4.20 8.23 8.74
C LEU A 61 4.93 9.32 9.54
N ASN A 62 4.66 9.44 10.85
CA ASN A 62 5.39 10.37 11.70
C ASN A 62 6.90 10.07 11.67
N PRO A 63 7.78 11.06 11.43
CA PRO A 63 9.22 10.84 11.43
C PRO A 63 9.77 10.18 12.70
N ALA A 64 9.16 10.45 13.86
CA ALA A 64 9.53 9.82 15.13
C ALA A 64 9.27 8.30 15.14
N ASN A 65 8.37 7.82 14.28
CA ASN A 65 7.97 6.42 14.19
C ASN A 65 8.89 5.56 13.31
N ARG A 66 9.91 6.14 12.64
CA ARG A 66 10.84 5.44 11.73
C ARG A 66 11.54 4.21 12.34
N TYR A 67 11.83 4.26 13.63
CA TYR A 67 12.54 3.21 14.36
C TYR A 67 11.69 2.56 15.45
N SER A 68 10.40 2.88 15.52
CA SER A 68 9.50 2.25 16.48
C SER A 68 9.23 0.82 16.01
N PRO A 69 9.42 -0.21 16.86
CA PRO A 69 9.13 -1.60 16.49
C PRO A 69 7.63 -1.86 16.27
N ASN A 70 6.77 -0.93 16.71
CA ASN A 70 5.31 -1.07 16.66
C ASN A 70 4.70 -0.40 15.42
N THR A 71 5.51 0.17 14.51
CA THR A 71 5.00 0.81 13.29
C THR A 71 5.15 -0.12 12.08
N PRO A 72 4.19 -0.11 11.14
CA PRO A 72 4.16 -1.07 10.03
C PRO A 72 5.34 -0.91 9.05
N PHE A 73 6.04 0.23 9.09
CA PHE A 73 7.22 0.52 8.28
C PHE A 73 8.51 0.57 9.11
N ALA A 74 8.51 -0.04 10.30
CA ALA A 74 9.70 -0.18 11.11
C ALA A 74 10.85 -0.72 10.26
N SER A 75 12.00 -0.06 10.36
CA SER A 75 13.22 -0.49 9.69
C SER A 75 13.49 -1.95 10.06
N LEU A 76 13.52 -2.87 9.09
CA LEU A 76 13.91 -4.26 9.32
C LEU A 76 15.42 -4.28 9.61
N ASN A 77 15.82 -3.89 10.82
CA ASN A 77 17.19 -3.98 11.26
C ASN A 77 17.48 -5.46 11.56
N ARG A 78 17.68 -6.24 10.49
CA ARG A 78 18.29 -7.56 10.58
C ARG A 78 19.74 -7.30 10.90
N SER A 79 20.10 -7.57 12.16
CA SER A 79 21.45 -7.50 12.71
C SER A 79 22.50 -7.92 11.68
N ARG A 80 23.61 -7.17 11.64
CA ARG A 80 24.85 -7.58 10.98
C ARG A 80 25.29 -8.97 11.42
#